data_AF-A0A7W0MM18-F1
#
_entry.id   AF-A0A7W0MM18-F1
#
_cell.length_a   1.000
_cell.length_b   1.000
_cell.length_c   1.000
_cell.angle_alpha   90.00
_cell.angle_beta   90.00
_cell.angle_gamma   90.00
#
_symmetry.space_group_name_H-M   'P 1'
#
loop_
_entity.id
_entity.type
_entity.pdbx_description
1 polymer ?
#
loop_
_entity_poly.entity_id
_entity_poly.type
_entity_poly.pdbx_seq_one_letter_code
_entity_poly.pdbx_strand_id
1 'polypeptide(L)'
;MTHPAGAIGRSIIPGEAEGAVIFCEEGLSFWGGVDPATGRVIDAHHPLHGRSLAGGIVAMPTSRGSCTGSGVLLELALNGHAPAALAFREAEDVLTLGALIAGRLFGQPIPVLRLCPEAFAALIGAERARLTETHLEAGALRLPLTPLEPGHLDLSEKDRAVLA
;
A
#
# COMPACT_ATOMS: atom_id res chain seq x y z
N MET A 1 12.25 -19.86 15.19
CA MET A 1 11.31 -18.98 14.48
C MET A 1 11.21 -17.70 15.30
N THR A 2 11.92 -16.66 14.88
CA THR A 2 12.03 -15.39 15.61
C THR A 2 10.98 -14.44 15.08
N HIS A 3 9.89 -14.25 15.85
CA HIS A 3 9.07 -13.06 15.69
C HIS A 3 9.91 -11.86 16.16
N PRO A 4 10.11 -10.81 15.36
CA PRO A 4 10.66 -9.58 15.88
C PRO A 4 9.67 -9.03 16.91
N ALA A 5 9.99 -9.20 18.20
CA ALA A 5 9.20 -8.69 19.30
C ALA A 5 9.12 -7.16 19.15
N GLY A 6 7.97 -6.65 18.73
CA GLY A 6 7.72 -5.21 18.53
C GLY A 6 7.30 -4.79 17.12
N ALA A 7 7.40 -5.67 16.11
CA ALA A 7 6.91 -5.34 14.77
C ALA A 7 5.37 -5.37 14.73
N ILE A 8 4.75 -4.30 14.21
CA ILE A 8 3.30 -4.14 14.09
C ILE A 8 2.95 -3.82 12.64
N GLY A 9 1.96 -4.54 12.10
CA GLY A 9 1.38 -4.28 10.79
C GLY A 9 -0.14 -4.17 10.89
N ARG A 10 -0.71 -3.16 10.23
CA ARG A 10 -2.15 -2.97 10.11
C ARG A 10 -2.58 -3.25 8.68
N SER A 11 -3.66 -4.00 8.53
CA SER A 11 -4.35 -4.18 7.26
C SER A 11 -5.39 -3.08 7.11
N ILE A 12 -5.08 -2.06 6.30
CA ILE A 12 -5.98 -0.94 6.03
C ILE A 12 -7.06 -1.36 5.04
N ILE A 13 -6.65 -2.04 3.96
CA ILE A 13 -7.55 -2.74 3.04
C ILE A 13 -7.13 -4.22 3.06
N PRO A 14 -7.98 -5.12 3.58
CA PRO A 14 -7.66 -6.53 3.65
C PRO A 14 -7.69 -7.20 2.28
N GLY A 15 -6.95 -8.29 2.17
CA GLY A 15 -6.96 -9.19 1.03
C GLY A 15 -5.72 -10.05 1.00
N GLU A 16 -5.56 -10.82 -0.07
CA GLU A 16 -4.42 -11.69 -0.27
C GLU A 16 -3.65 -11.26 -1.51
N ALA A 17 -2.32 -11.38 -1.46
CA ALA A 17 -1.46 -11.00 -2.56
C ALA A 17 -0.12 -11.75 -2.47
N GLU A 18 0.55 -11.94 -3.59
CA GLU A 18 1.93 -12.41 -3.61
C GLU A 18 2.66 -11.75 -4.78
N GLY A 19 3.89 -11.31 -4.54
CA GLY A 19 4.68 -10.69 -5.60
C GLY A 19 6.12 -10.41 -5.19
N ALA A 20 6.89 -9.95 -6.17
CA ALA A 20 8.20 -9.36 -5.89
C ALA A 20 8.04 -8.10 -5.05
N VAL A 21 8.94 -7.90 -4.09
CA VAL A 21 9.00 -6.65 -3.34
C VAL A 21 9.61 -5.59 -4.25
N ILE A 22 8.89 -4.49 -4.42
CA ILE A 22 9.33 -3.32 -5.17
C ILE A 22 9.31 -2.17 -4.20
N PHE A 23 10.47 -1.62 -3.84
CA PHE A 23 10.52 -0.56 -2.84
C PHE A 23 11.28 0.66 -3.31
N CYS A 24 10.95 1.79 -2.72
CA CYS A 24 11.72 3.02 -2.80
C CYS A 24 11.63 3.76 -1.46
N GLU A 25 12.72 4.40 -1.02
CA GLU A 25 12.70 5.30 0.13
C GLU A 25 12.11 6.67 -0.22
N GLU A 26 11.85 6.93 -1.50
CA GLU A 26 11.15 8.10 -1.98
C GLU A 26 9.69 7.74 -2.31
N GLY A 27 8.76 8.62 -1.96
CA GLY A 27 7.38 8.44 -2.37
C GLY A 27 7.23 8.62 -3.89
N LEU A 28 6.33 7.84 -4.50
CA LEU A 28 6.03 7.94 -5.92
C LEU A 28 4.74 8.73 -6.14
N SER A 29 4.77 9.70 -7.07
CA SER A 29 3.55 10.31 -7.59
C SER A 29 2.96 9.42 -8.66
N PHE A 30 1.76 8.89 -8.44
CA PHE A 30 1.09 8.10 -9.48
C PHE A 30 0.61 9.00 -10.62
N TRP A 31 0.09 10.19 -10.29
CA TRP A 31 -0.23 11.19 -11.29
C TRP A 31 1.04 11.72 -11.95
N GLY A 32 1.18 11.48 -13.26
CA GLY A 32 2.33 11.90 -14.06
C GLY A 32 3.63 11.13 -13.83
N GLY A 33 3.67 10.21 -12.86
CA GLY A 33 4.85 9.39 -12.56
C GLY A 33 4.69 7.91 -12.84
N VAL A 34 3.47 7.43 -13.12
CA VAL A 34 3.20 6.06 -13.57
C VAL A 34 2.32 6.10 -14.83
N ASP A 35 2.70 5.32 -15.84
CA ASP A 35 1.89 5.13 -17.03
C ASP A 35 0.79 4.07 -16.76
N PRO A 36 -0.50 4.45 -16.75
CA PRO A 36 -1.59 3.52 -16.45
C PRO A 36 -1.79 2.44 -17.51
N ALA A 37 -1.29 2.63 -18.74
CA ALA A 37 -1.41 1.66 -19.81
C ALA A 37 -0.33 0.57 -19.77
N THR A 38 0.73 0.74 -18.96
CA THR A 38 1.85 -0.22 -18.90
C THR A 38 2.26 -0.59 -17.47
N GLY A 39 1.80 0.15 -16.47
CA GLY A 39 2.23 0.01 -15.07
C GLY A 39 3.67 0.45 -14.82
N ARG A 40 4.33 1.10 -15.78
CA ARG A 40 5.73 1.53 -15.66
C ARG A 40 5.84 2.90 -15.00
N VAL A 41 6.85 3.06 -14.16
CA VAL A 41 7.24 4.36 -13.62
C VAL A 41 7.88 5.18 -14.73
N ILE A 42 7.30 6.35 -15.03
CA ILE A 42 7.71 7.28 -16.08
C ILE A 42 8.31 8.58 -15.53
N ASP A 43 8.28 8.79 -14.21
CA ASP A 43 9.02 9.87 -13.57
C ASP A 43 10.52 9.63 -13.74
N ALA A 44 11.15 10.38 -14.65
CA ALA A 44 12.56 10.23 -15.03
C ALA A 44 13.54 10.46 -13.88
N HIS A 45 13.12 11.15 -12.81
CA HIS A 45 13.96 11.45 -11.65
C HIS A 45 13.75 10.44 -10.52
N HIS A 46 12.73 9.60 -10.61
CA HIS A 46 12.42 8.65 -9.56
C HIS A 46 13.35 7.42 -9.64
N PRO A 47 13.85 6.88 -8.51
CA PRO A 47 14.74 5.71 -8.51
C PRO A 47 14.16 4.44 -9.16
N LEU A 48 12.82 4.35 -9.22
CA LEU A 48 12.11 3.24 -9.90
C LEU A 48 11.85 3.50 -11.39
N HIS A 49 12.36 4.57 -11.99
CA HIS A 49 12.12 4.91 -13.40
C HIS A 49 12.35 3.70 -14.34
N GLY A 50 11.39 3.44 -15.22
CA GLY A 50 11.37 2.33 -16.15
C GLY A 50 10.91 1.00 -15.56
N ARG A 51 10.81 0.85 -14.23
CA ARG A 51 10.33 -0.38 -13.59
C ARG A 51 8.80 -0.46 -13.64
N SER A 52 8.26 -1.65 -13.88
CA SER A 52 6.82 -1.91 -13.76
C SER A 52 6.45 -2.21 -12.31
N LEU A 53 5.32 -1.67 -11.86
CA LEU A 53 4.72 -1.93 -10.55
C LEU A 53 3.73 -3.09 -10.57
N ALA A 54 3.31 -3.54 -11.76
CA ALA A 54 2.26 -4.52 -11.95
C ALA A 54 2.58 -5.85 -11.24
N GLY A 55 1.63 -6.33 -10.43
CA GLY A 55 1.77 -7.57 -9.66
C GLY A 55 2.83 -7.54 -8.54
N GLY A 56 3.48 -6.40 -8.29
CA GLY A 56 4.45 -6.26 -7.21
C GLY A 56 3.80 -5.97 -5.85
N ILE A 57 4.49 -6.31 -4.77
CA ILE A 57 4.21 -5.77 -3.44
C ILE A 57 5.01 -4.47 -3.34
N VAL A 58 4.34 -3.34 -3.59
CA VAL A 58 5.00 -2.04 -3.69
C VAL A 58 5.08 -1.39 -2.31
N ALA A 59 6.30 -1.17 -1.82
CA ALA A 59 6.57 -0.58 -0.52
C ALA A 59 7.20 0.81 -0.64
N MET A 60 6.61 1.81 0.02
CA MET A 60 7.17 3.17 0.06
C MET A 60 6.83 3.83 1.41
N PRO A 61 7.58 4.85 1.87
CA PRO A 61 7.22 5.54 3.11
C PRO A 61 5.79 6.09 3.08
N THR A 62 5.49 6.84 2.02
CA THR A 62 4.16 7.34 1.66
C THR A 62 4.12 7.62 0.15
N SER A 63 2.95 7.87 -0.42
CA SER A 63 2.84 8.31 -1.81
C SER A 63 3.12 9.82 -1.94
N ARG A 64 3.37 10.33 -3.16
CA ARG A 64 3.44 11.77 -3.43
C ARG A 64 2.22 12.25 -4.21
N GLY A 65 1.88 13.52 -4.01
CA GLY A 65 0.81 14.21 -4.73
C GLY A 65 -0.48 14.31 -3.94
N SER A 66 -1.57 14.65 -4.63
CA SER A 66 -2.89 14.84 -4.04
C SER A 66 -3.89 13.83 -4.64
N CYS A 67 -5.20 14.06 -4.48
CA CYS A 67 -6.28 13.12 -4.78
C CYS A 67 -6.22 12.42 -6.15
N THR A 68 -5.66 13.05 -7.18
CA THR A 68 -5.63 12.49 -8.55
C THR A 68 -4.84 11.18 -8.66
N GLY A 69 -3.91 10.89 -7.74
CA GLY A 69 -3.21 9.61 -7.70
C GLY A 69 -4.15 8.40 -7.56
N SER A 70 -5.29 8.57 -6.88
CA SER A 70 -6.30 7.52 -6.71
C SER A 70 -6.91 7.06 -8.04
N GLY A 71 -7.15 8.00 -8.96
CA GLY A 71 -7.70 7.72 -10.28
C GLY A 71 -6.74 6.93 -11.16
N VAL A 72 -5.44 7.25 -11.10
CA VAL A 72 -4.40 6.50 -11.83
C VAL A 72 -4.26 5.08 -11.28
N LEU A 73 -4.31 4.89 -9.96
CA LEU A 73 -4.30 3.56 -9.38
C LEU A 73 -5.52 2.73 -9.80
N LEU A 74 -6.70 3.36 -9.84
CA LEU A 74 -7.91 2.71 -10.36
C LEU A 74 -7.74 2.32 -11.83
N GLU A 75 -7.22 3.22 -12.67
CA GLU A 75 -6.97 2.94 -14.09
C GLU A 75 -5.98 1.79 -14.28
N LEU A 76 -4.89 1.76 -13.50
CA LEU A 76 -3.97 0.62 -13.46
C LEU A 76 -4.69 -0.69 -13.13
N ALA A 77 -5.60 -0.68 -12.15
CA ALA A 77 -6.37 -1.86 -11.77
C ALA A 77 -7.28 -2.33 -12.91
N LEU A 78 -8.01 -1.40 -13.54
CA LEU A 78 -8.91 -1.70 -14.66
C LEU A 78 -8.16 -2.20 -15.90
N ASN A 79 -6.91 -1.75 -16.10
CA ASN A 79 -6.04 -2.18 -17.19
C ASN A 79 -5.24 -3.47 -16.87
N GLY A 80 -5.36 -4.05 -15.67
CA GLY A 80 -4.61 -5.25 -15.28
C GLY A 80 -3.13 -4.98 -14.99
N HIS A 81 -2.78 -3.75 -14.62
CA HIS A 81 -1.43 -3.29 -14.33
C HIS A 81 -1.24 -2.78 -12.89
N ALA A 82 -2.22 -3.01 -12.01
CA ALA A 82 -2.11 -2.67 -10.61
C ALA A 82 -0.99 -3.45 -9.89
N PRO A 83 -0.39 -2.86 -8.85
CA PRO A 83 0.35 -3.60 -7.84
C PRO A 83 -0.51 -4.74 -7.26
N ALA A 84 0.15 -5.83 -6.85
CA ALA A 84 -0.53 -6.90 -6.12
C ALA A 84 -0.92 -6.44 -4.71
N ALA A 85 -0.12 -5.57 -4.08
CA ALA A 85 -0.47 -4.88 -2.84
C ALA A 85 0.36 -3.59 -2.69
N LEU A 86 -0.11 -2.70 -1.82
CA LEU A 86 0.61 -1.51 -1.37
C LEU A 86 0.97 -1.63 0.11
N ALA A 87 2.20 -1.24 0.48
CA ALA A 87 2.65 -1.19 1.86
C ALA A 87 3.28 0.17 2.17
N PHE A 88 2.78 0.84 3.21
CA PHE A 88 3.25 2.15 3.63
C PHE A 88 3.86 2.13 5.02
N ARG A 89 4.92 2.90 5.24
CA ARG A 89 5.49 3.15 6.58
C ARG A 89 4.67 4.20 7.34
N GLU A 90 4.15 5.18 6.61
CA GLU A 90 3.44 6.35 7.14
C GLU A 90 1.95 6.32 6.77
N ALA A 91 1.21 7.36 7.12
CA ALA A 91 -0.16 7.51 6.68
C ALA A 91 -0.22 7.85 5.18
N GLU A 92 -1.16 7.22 4.48
CA GLU A 92 -1.37 7.38 3.05
C GLU A 92 -2.85 7.12 2.74
N ASP A 93 -3.55 8.12 2.24
CA ASP A 93 -5.00 8.06 2.00
C ASP A 93 -5.35 8.13 0.51
N VAL A 94 -4.47 8.64 -0.35
CA VAL A 94 -4.75 8.88 -1.77
C VAL A 94 -4.78 7.55 -2.53
N LEU A 95 -3.71 6.78 -2.47
CA LEU A 95 -3.66 5.47 -3.12
C LEU A 95 -4.55 4.48 -2.39
N THR A 96 -4.67 4.59 -1.07
CA THR A 96 -5.66 3.82 -0.29
C THR A 96 -7.09 4.02 -0.82
N LEU A 97 -7.51 5.25 -1.13
CA LEU A 97 -8.83 5.50 -1.73
C LEU A 97 -8.98 4.82 -3.11
N GLY A 98 -7.95 4.92 -3.97
CA GLY A 98 -7.97 4.29 -5.28
C GLY A 98 -8.12 2.76 -5.18
N ALA A 99 -7.37 2.13 -4.28
CA ALA A 99 -7.43 0.71 -3.98
C ALA A 99 -8.81 0.29 -3.44
N LEU A 100 -9.39 1.09 -2.54
CA LEU A 100 -10.72 0.84 -2.00
C LEU A 100 -11.79 0.87 -3.09
N ILE A 101 -11.75 1.87 -3.97
CA ILE A 101 -12.70 2.01 -5.07
C ILE A 101 -12.55 0.86 -6.07
N ALA A 102 -11.32 0.51 -6.45
CA ALA A 102 -11.01 -0.60 -7.36
C ALA A 102 -11.60 -1.92 -6.84
N GLY A 103 -11.42 -2.21 -5.54
CA GLY A 103 -11.98 -3.42 -4.93
C GLY A 103 -13.50 -3.38 -4.82
N ARG A 104 -14.08 -2.28 -4.32
CA ARG A 104 -15.51 -2.22 -3.96
C ARG A 104 -16.45 -2.04 -5.13
N LEU A 105 -16.05 -1.29 -6.15
CA LEU A 105 -16.92 -0.96 -7.29
C LEU A 105 -16.59 -1.78 -8.53
N PHE A 106 -15.35 -2.27 -8.66
CA PHE A 106 -14.87 -2.90 -9.89
C PHE A 106 -14.35 -4.33 -9.71
N GLY A 107 -14.38 -4.87 -8.47
CA GLY A 107 -13.92 -6.24 -8.20
C GLY A 107 -12.43 -6.45 -8.47
N GLN A 108 -11.63 -5.38 -8.42
CA GLN A 108 -10.17 -5.41 -8.57
C GLN A 108 -9.52 -5.08 -7.22
N PRO A 109 -9.46 -6.04 -6.27
CA PRO A 109 -8.94 -5.78 -4.93
C PRO A 109 -7.44 -5.50 -4.96
N ILE A 110 -7.03 -4.43 -4.28
CA ILE A 110 -5.62 -4.10 -4.03
C ILE A 110 -5.48 -3.96 -2.52
N PRO A 111 -4.89 -4.94 -1.82
CA PRO A 111 -4.66 -4.84 -0.39
C PRO A 111 -3.71 -3.69 -0.06
N VAL A 112 -3.94 -3.07 1.10
CA VAL A 112 -3.13 -1.93 1.58
C VAL A 112 -2.74 -2.16 3.03
N LEU A 113 -1.43 -2.09 3.30
CA LEU A 113 -0.84 -2.27 4.62
C LEU A 113 -0.23 -0.98 5.15
N ARG A 114 -0.30 -0.79 6.47
CA ARG A 114 0.52 0.18 7.21
C ARG A 114 1.44 -0.55 8.17
N LEU A 115 2.75 -0.38 7.99
CA LEU A 115 3.79 -1.11 8.71
C LEU A 115 4.58 -0.16 9.62
N CYS A 116 4.94 -0.61 10.82
CA CYS A 116 5.93 0.10 11.63
C CYS A 116 7.31 0.06 10.95
N PRO A 117 8.26 0.93 11.34
CA PRO A 117 9.59 1.00 10.73
C PRO A 117 10.33 -0.35 10.67
N GLU A 118 10.24 -1.17 11.71
CA GLU A 118 10.91 -2.47 11.81
C GLU A 118 10.30 -3.48 10.81
N ALA A 119 8.97 -3.51 10.71
CA ALA A 119 8.25 -4.35 9.76
C ALA A 119 8.51 -3.92 8.31
N PHE A 120 8.54 -2.61 8.06
CA PHE A 120 8.84 -2.04 6.75
C PHE A 120 10.27 -2.38 6.32
N ALA A 121 11.26 -2.20 7.22
CA ALA A 121 12.66 -2.54 6.97
C ALA A 121 12.83 -4.04 6.65
N ALA A 122 12.13 -4.91 7.36
CA ALA A 122 12.13 -6.34 7.09
C ALA A 122 11.49 -6.70 5.73
N LEU A 123 10.41 -6.01 5.35
CA LEU A 123 9.76 -6.20 4.04
C LEU A 123 10.71 -5.82 2.88
N ILE A 124 11.33 -4.64 2.93
CA ILE A 124 12.20 -4.15 1.83
C ILE A 124 13.50 -4.95 1.69
N GLY A 125 13.90 -5.70 2.73
CA GLY A 125 15.04 -6.62 2.70
C GLY A 125 14.72 -7.98 2.04
N ALA A 126 13.45 -8.26 1.73
CA ALA A 126 13.05 -9.50 1.09
C ALA A 126 12.91 -9.34 -0.43
N GLU A 127 13.15 -10.43 -1.18
CA GLU A 127 12.93 -10.43 -2.64
C GLU A 127 11.44 -10.53 -3.01
N ARG A 128 10.69 -11.31 -2.23
CA ARG A 128 9.26 -11.56 -2.42
C ARG A 128 8.53 -11.50 -1.09
N ALA A 129 7.26 -11.16 -1.16
CA ALA A 129 6.38 -11.19 -0.01
C ALA A 129 5.03 -11.81 -0.37
N ARG A 130 4.42 -12.45 0.62
CA ARG A 130 3.08 -13.01 0.57
C ARG A 130 2.24 -12.36 1.65
N LEU A 131 1.12 -11.81 1.24
CA LEU A 131 0.08 -11.29 2.09
C LEU A 131 -1.07 -12.30 2.14
N THR A 132 -1.46 -12.65 3.34
CA THR A 132 -2.66 -13.43 3.64
C THR A 132 -3.65 -12.57 4.41
N GLU A 133 -4.86 -13.06 4.64
CA GLU A 133 -5.86 -12.35 5.45
C GLU A 133 -5.36 -11.95 6.86
N THR A 134 -4.39 -12.67 7.41
CA THR A 134 -3.98 -12.53 8.82
C THR A 134 -2.49 -12.26 9.02
N HIS A 135 -1.66 -12.42 7.99
CA HIS A 135 -0.20 -12.32 8.10
C HIS A 135 0.43 -11.74 6.84
N LEU A 136 1.51 -10.98 7.04
CA LEU A 136 2.51 -10.66 6.03
C LEU A 136 3.73 -11.59 6.23
N GLU A 137 4.14 -12.27 5.17
CA GLU A 137 5.30 -13.14 5.12
C GLU A 137 6.33 -12.58 4.13
N ALA A 138 7.57 -12.36 4.56
CA ALA A 138 8.64 -11.80 3.73
C ALA A 138 10.02 -12.29 4.21
N GLY A 139 10.66 -13.21 3.47
CA GLY A 139 11.90 -13.84 3.94
C GLY A 139 11.70 -14.57 5.28
N ALA A 140 12.42 -14.14 6.31
CA ALA A 140 12.27 -14.67 7.68
C ALA A 140 11.15 -13.96 8.50
N LEU A 141 10.58 -12.87 7.99
CA LEU A 141 9.49 -12.16 8.63
C LEU A 141 8.19 -12.96 8.50
N ARG A 142 7.52 -13.17 9.63
CA ARG A 142 6.10 -13.54 9.69
C ARG A 142 5.41 -12.62 10.69
N LEU A 143 4.70 -11.64 10.15
CA LEU A 143 4.09 -10.55 10.89
C LEU A 143 2.57 -10.75 10.91
N PRO A 144 1.92 -10.96 12.07
CA PRO A 144 0.47 -10.92 12.15
C PRO A 144 -0.04 -9.51 11.82
N LEU A 145 -1.14 -9.45 11.05
CA LEU A 145 -1.78 -8.21 10.65
C LEU A 145 -3.04 -8.01 11.48
N THR A 146 -3.18 -6.82 12.05
CA THR A 146 -4.42 -6.40 12.70
C THR A 146 -5.27 -5.65 11.69
N PRO A 147 -6.51 -6.11 11.41
CA PRO A 147 -7.45 -5.33 10.59
C PRO A 147 -7.66 -3.94 11.19
N LEU A 148 -7.85 -2.94 10.33
CA LEU A 148 -8.39 -1.66 10.78
C LEU A 148 -9.86 -1.88 11.14
N GLU A 149 -10.14 -2.22 12.39
CA GLU A 149 -11.49 -2.18 12.91
C GLU A 149 -12.01 -0.74 12.82
N PRO A 150 -13.26 -0.50 12.38
CA PRO A 150 -13.92 0.78 12.58
C PRO A 150 -14.15 0.97 14.10
N GLY A 151 -13.08 1.31 14.81
CA GLY A 151 -13.11 1.65 16.22
C GLY A 151 -13.67 3.06 16.37
N HIS A 152 -14.58 3.22 17.34
CA HIS A 152 -15.11 4.46 17.90
C HIS A 152 -14.21 5.66 17.57
N LEU A 153 -14.67 6.54 16.67
CA LEU A 153 -13.99 7.81 16.45
C LEU A 153 -13.91 8.50 17.82
N ASP A 154 -12.70 8.64 18.35
CA ASP A 154 -12.47 9.37 19.59
C ASP A 154 -12.55 10.86 19.28
N LEU A 155 -13.78 11.31 19.01
CA LEU A 155 -14.09 12.67 18.64
C LEU A 155 -13.82 13.55 19.84
N SER A 156 -12.90 14.50 19.67
CA SER A 156 -12.71 15.56 20.64
C SER A 156 -14.00 16.36 20.80
N GLU A 157 -14.15 17.09 21.90
CA GLU A 157 -15.30 18.01 22.08
C GLU A 157 -15.42 18.99 20.90
N LYS A 158 -14.29 19.39 20.31
CA LYS A 158 -14.25 20.24 19.12
C LYS A 158 -14.81 19.53 17.89
N ASP A 159 -14.45 18.27 17.66
CA ASP A 159 -14.97 17.50 16.52
C ASP A 159 -16.49 17.27 16.68
N ARG A 160 -16.96 17.04 17.91
CA ARG A 160 -18.40 16.89 18.20
C ARG A 160 -19.18 18.19 17.98
N ALA A 161 -18.60 19.35 18.31
CA ALA A 161 -19.24 20.64 18.12
C ALA A 161 -19.39 21.04 16.64
N VAL A 162 -18.52 20.54 15.76
CA VAL A 162 -18.60 20.77 14.30
C VAL A 162 -19.64 19.87 13.63
N LEU A 163 -19.99 18.75 14.28
CA LEU A 163 -20.94 17.75 13.76
C LEU A 163 -22.38 17.91 14.29
N ALA A 164 -22.62 18.87 15.19
CA ALA A 164 -23.93 19.21 15.76
C ALA A 164 -24.62 20.32 14.97
#